data_AF-A0AAW0Y941-F1
#
_entry.id   AF-A0AAW0Y941-F1
#
_cell.length_a   1.000
_cell.length_b   1.000
_cell.length_c   1.000
_cell.angle_alpha   90.00
_cell.angle_beta   90.00
_cell.angle_gamma   90.00
#
_symmetry.space_group_name_H-M   'P 1'
#
loop_
_entity.id
_entity.type
_entity.pdbx_description
1 polymer ?
#
loop_
_entity_poly.entity_id
_entity_poly.type
_entity_poly.pdbx_seq_one_letter_code
_entity_poly.pdbx_strand_id
1 'polypeptide(L)'
;MIRRIPGMQKAVSNALREIQVTHRKYQPFVLVEHYIQHLRRLVTSLGDYQGREGFPKSWPQTLSSLQLVVESAAGPLMLSPTGQILAPSSCPPWLLVNFITENMEQAQRIIDDYERIRDKEKDLYEKCKGELGLEFLEKDDSVMPNMMIECLERLLDSAYRLSPLLSGARLWITHYYAVMLDEMHFAAYIL
;
A
#
# COMPACT_ATOMS: atom_id res chain seq x y z
N MET A 1 -17.18 1.36 19.45
CA MET A 1 -17.52 1.77 18.08
C MET A 1 -16.52 1.23 17.03
N ILE A 2 -15.21 1.37 17.25
CA ILE A 2 -14.14 0.81 16.40
C ILE A 2 -14.30 -0.69 16.11
N ARG A 3 -14.75 -1.49 17.10
CA ARG A 3 -15.01 -2.94 16.93
C ARG A 3 -16.00 -3.30 15.81
N ARG A 4 -16.76 -2.33 15.30
CA ARG A 4 -17.73 -2.53 14.20
C ARG A 4 -17.09 -2.42 12.82
N ILE A 5 -15.91 -1.80 12.71
CA ILE A 5 -15.22 -1.56 11.43
C ILE A 5 -14.97 -2.89 10.70
N PRO A 6 -14.38 -3.93 11.32
CA PRO A 6 -14.08 -5.18 10.60
C PRO A 6 -15.34 -5.85 10.04
N GLY A 7 -16.46 -5.82 10.78
CA GLY A 7 -17.72 -6.36 10.31
C GLY A 7 -18.30 -5.60 9.11
N MET A 8 -18.16 -4.27 9.08
CA MET A 8 -18.61 -3.46 7.94
C MET A 8 -17.69 -3.60 6.72
N GLN A 9 -16.36 -3.71 6.93
CA GLN A 9 -15.42 -4.03 5.85
C GLN A 9 -15.72 -5.41 5.26
N LYS A 10 -16.02 -6.40 6.10
CA LYS A 10 -16.42 -7.73 5.63
C LYS A 10 -17.73 -7.70 4.85
N ALA A 11 -18.69 -6.87 5.26
CA ALA A 11 -19.93 -6.68 4.51
C ALA A 11 -19.69 -6.10 3.10
N VAL A 12 -18.80 -5.10 2.97
CA VAL A 12 -18.38 -4.59 1.65
C VAL A 12 -17.67 -5.67 0.84
N SER A 13 -16.72 -6.37 1.46
CA SER A 13 -15.97 -7.46 0.85
C SER A 13 -16.90 -8.52 0.26
N ASN A 14 -17.86 -9.02 1.06
CA ASN A 14 -18.83 -10.02 0.61
C ASN A 14 -19.76 -9.48 -0.50
N ALA A 15 -20.21 -8.22 -0.39
CA ALA A 15 -21.04 -7.58 -1.40
C ALA A 15 -20.32 -7.39 -2.74
N LEU A 16 -18.97 -7.43 -2.74
CA LEU A 16 -18.15 -7.27 -3.93
C LEU A 16 -17.20 -8.47 -4.12
N ARG A 17 -17.75 -9.69 -4.01
CA ARG A 17 -17.08 -10.97 -4.30
C ARG A 17 -15.74 -11.16 -3.57
N GLU A 18 -15.71 -10.95 -2.27
CA GLU A 18 -14.53 -11.14 -1.41
C GLU A 18 -13.35 -10.18 -1.72
N ILE A 19 -13.60 -9.03 -2.33
CA ILE A 19 -12.54 -8.01 -2.52
C ILE A 19 -11.92 -7.61 -1.19
N GLN A 20 -10.62 -7.33 -1.16
CA GLN A 20 -9.94 -6.91 0.05
C GLN A 20 -10.20 -5.42 0.34
N VAL A 21 -10.89 -5.12 1.44
CA VAL A 21 -11.09 -3.72 1.85
C VAL A 21 -9.89 -3.28 2.69
N THR A 22 -9.09 -2.36 2.16
CA THR A 22 -7.84 -1.90 2.76
C THR A 22 -7.87 -0.40 3.05
N HIS A 23 -6.76 0.12 3.58
CA HIS A 23 -6.54 1.54 3.82
C HIS A 23 -5.30 2.01 3.08
N ARG A 24 -5.25 3.28 2.72
CA ARG A 24 -4.02 3.88 2.20
C ARG A 24 -3.06 4.07 3.37
N LYS A 25 -1.77 3.77 3.15
CA LYS A 25 -0.71 4.02 4.15
C LYS A 25 -0.69 5.50 4.55
N TYR A 26 -0.91 6.41 3.59
CA TYR A 26 -0.94 7.86 3.79
C TYR A 26 -2.35 8.42 3.50
N GLN A 27 -3.31 8.14 4.39
CA GLN A 27 -4.65 8.74 4.34
C GLN A 27 -4.81 9.82 5.42
N PRO A 28 -5.57 10.90 5.16
CA PRO A 28 -6.03 11.81 6.20
C PRO A 28 -6.81 11.06 7.29
N PHE A 29 -6.72 11.54 8.53
CA PHE A 29 -7.52 10.99 9.63
C PHE A 29 -9.02 11.13 9.34
N VAL A 30 -9.77 10.05 9.56
CA VAL A 30 -11.22 10.01 9.41
C VAL A 30 -11.88 9.57 10.71
N LEU A 31 -12.98 10.21 11.07
CA LEU A 31 -13.80 9.79 12.20
C LEU A 31 -14.39 8.41 11.92
N VAL A 32 -14.39 7.54 12.94
CA VAL A 32 -14.85 6.15 12.84
C VAL A 32 -16.31 6.08 12.39
N GLU A 33 -17.14 6.99 12.89
CA GLU A 33 -18.54 7.16 12.53
C GLU A 33 -18.70 7.41 11.02
N HIS A 34 -17.89 8.31 10.47
CA HIS A 34 -17.92 8.66 9.05
C HIS A 34 -17.45 7.50 8.19
N TYR A 35 -16.37 6.83 8.58
CA TYR A 35 -15.89 5.66 7.84
C TYR A 35 -16.91 4.52 7.83
N ILE A 36 -17.57 4.24 8.96
CA ILE A 36 -18.68 3.27 9.01
C ILE A 36 -19.82 3.69 8.08
N GLN A 37 -20.16 4.99 8.04
CA GLN A 37 -21.19 5.50 7.15
C GLN A 37 -20.80 5.35 5.67
N HIS A 38 -19.53 5.59 5.33
CA HIS A 38 -18.99 5.37 3.98
C HIS A 38 -19.14 3.91 3.56
N LEU A 39 -18.70 2.97 4.42
CA LEU A 39 -18.83 1.53 4.16
C LEU A 39 -20.29 1.12 3.98
N ARG A 40 -21.19 1.57 4.87
CA ARG A 40 -22.62 1.23 4.79
C ARG A 40 -23.27 1.69 3.49
N ARG A 41 -23.01 2.93 3.05
CA ARG A 41 -23.55 3.45 1.79
C ARG A 41 -23.16 2.54 0.62
N LEU A 42 -21.89 2.13 0.59
CA LEU A 42 -21.39 1.25 -0.45
C LEU A 42 -22.04 -0.13 -0.41
N VAL A 43 -22.13 -0.77 0.77
CA VAL A 43 -22.82 -2.07 0.95
C VAL A 43 -24.26 -2.00 0.45
N THR A 44 -25.04 -1.01 0.88
CA THR A 44 -26.45 -0.87 0.47
C THR A 44 -26.55 -0.72 -1.04
N SER A 45 -25.75 0.17 -1.63
CA SER A 45 -25.78 0.42 -3.06
C SER A 45 -25.40 -0.80 -3.90
N LEU A 46 -24.39 -1.57 -3.47
CA LEU A 46 -23.96 -2.80 -4.14
C LEU A 46 -24.99 -3.91 -4.00
N GLY A 47 -25.62 -4.06 -2.84
CA GLY A 47 -26.69 -5.03 -2.62
C GLY A 47 -27.89 -4.77 -3.53
N ASP A 48 -28.33 -3.51 -3.64
CA ASP A 48 -29.44 -3.12 -4.52
C ASP A 48 -29.11 -3.39 -5.99
N TYR A 49 -27.87 -3.11 -6.41
CA TYR A 49 -27.41 -3.37 -7.78
C TYR A 49 -27.35 -4.88 -8.07
N GLN A 50 -26.76 -5.66 -7.17
CA GLN A 50 -26.64 -7.11 -7.32
C GLN A 50 -28.01 -7.80 -7.44
N GLY A 51 -29.00 -7.32 -6.69
CA GLY A 51 -30.37 -7.86 -6.76
C GLY A 51 -31.11 -7.56 -8.06
N ARG A 52 -30.72 -6.52 -8.81
CA ARG A 52 -31.38 -6.08 -10.05
C ARG A 52 -30.65 -6.51 -11.32
N GLU A 53 -29.37 -6.18 -11.40
CA GLU A 53 -28.54 -6.35 -12.61
C GLU A 53 -27.60 -7.56 -12.49
N GLY A 54 -27.16 -7.87 -11.26
CA GLY A 54 -26.08 -8.80 -11.01
C GLY A 54 -24.71 -8.26 -11.46
N PHE A 55 -23.65 -9.02 -11.16
CA PHE A 55 -22.30 -8.70 -11.63
C PHE A 55 -22.02 -9.30 -13.02
N PRO A 56 -21.11 -8.71 -13.81
CA PRO A 56 -20.74 -9.23 -15.12
C PRO A 56 -20.37 -10.72 -15.07
N LYS A 57 -20.80 -11.49 -16.09
CA LYS A 57 -20.48 -12.92 -16.19
C LYS A 57 -18.99 -13.19 -16.41
N SER A 58 -18.27 -12.22 -16.95
CA SER A 58 -16.82 -12.26 -17.14
C SER A 58 -16.03 -12.15 -15.85
N TRP A 59 -16.64 -11.69 -14.75
CA TRP A 59 -15.94 -11.57 -13.48
C TRP A 59 -15.57 -12.94 -12.90
N PRO A 60 -14.38 -13.07 -12.30
CA PRO A 60 -13.99 -14.27 -11.57
C PRO A 60 -14.91 -14.52 -10.38
N GLN A 61 -14.90 -15.75 -9.86
CA GLN A 61 -15.70 -16.13 -8.69
C GLN A 61 -15.41 -15.23 -7.48
N THR A 62 -14.16 -14.82 -7.30
CA THR A 62 -13.72 -13.89 -6.25
C THR A 62 -12.83 -12.78 -6.84
N LEU A 63 -12.85 -11.62 -6.19
CA LEU A 63 -11.95 -10.49 -6.41
C LEU A 63 -10.94 -10.34 -5.28
N SER A 64 -10.65 -11.43 -4.55
CA SER A 64 -9.82 -11.44 -3.34
C SER A 64 -8.35 -11.08 -3.56
N SER A 65 -7.92 -11.02 -4.82
CA SER A 65 -6.59 -10.58 -5.22
C SER A 65 -6.51 -9.06 -5.48
N LEU A 66 -7.67 -8.39 -5.57
CA LEU A 66 -7.78 -6.94 -5.72
C LEU A 66 -7.99 -6.26 -4.36
N GLN A 67 -7.61 -4.99 -4.29
CA GLN A 67 -7.76 -4.15 -3.10
C GLN A 67 -8.68 -2.95 -3.38
N LEU A 68 -9.58 -2.68 -2.44
CA LEU A 68 -10.53 -1.57 -2.46
C LEU A 68 -10.30 -0.64 -1.26
N VAL A 69 -10.17 0.64 -1.54
CA VAL A 69 -10.19 1.71 -0.54
C VAL A 69 -11.51 2.47 -0.68
N VAL A 70 -12.29 2.51 0.40
CA VAL A 70 -13.55 3.26 0.44
C VAL A 70 -13.26 4.69 0.91
N GLU A 71 -13.38 5.63 -0.02
CA GLU A 71 -13.12 7.04 0.19
C GLU A 71 -14.39 7.80 0.64
N SER A 72 -14.20 9.05 1.05
CA SER A 72 -15.31 9.97 1.31
C SER A 72 -16.20 10.14 0.08
N ALA A 73 -17.41 10.68 0.27
CA ALA A 73 -18.36 10.90 -0.83
C ALA A 73 -17.85 11.87 -1.93
N ALA A 74 -16.81 12.65 -1.65
CA ALA A 74 -16.15 13.54 -2.61
C ALA A 74 -14.80 13.00 -3.09
N GLY A 75 -14.45 11.75 -2.74
CA GLY A 75 -13.22 11.11 -3.18
C GLY A 75 -13.19 10.85 -4.69
N PRO A 76 -12.04 10.40 -5.22
CA PRO A 76 -11.92 9.98 -6.60
C PRO A 76 -12.35 8.52 -6.80
N LEU A 77 -12.82 8.19 -8.01
CA LEU A 77 -12.81 6.83 -8.53
C LEU A 77 -11.54 6.65 -9.37
N MET A 78 -10.56 5.92 -8.87
CA MET A 78 -9.26 5.78 -9.54
C MET A 78 -8.52 4.50 -9.15
N LEU A 79 -7.55 4.11 -9.96
CA LEU A 79 -6.56 3.09 -9.64
C LEU A 79 -5.31 3.78 -9.09
N SER A 80 -4.86 3.39 -7.90
CA SER A 80 -3.65 3.95 -7.29
C SER A 80 -2.38 3.42 -7.96
N PRO A 81 -1.23 4.10 -7.78
CA PRO A 81 0.08 3.57 -8.18
C PRO A 81 0.47 2.25 -7.50
N THR A 82 -0.19 1.88 -6.40
CA THR A 82 0.00 0.61 -5.68
C THR A 82 -1.06 -0.44 -6.03
N GLY A 83 -1.88 -0.18 -7.07
CA GLY A 83 -2.87 -1.12 -7.59
C GLY A 83 -4.18 -1.17 -6.79
N GLN A 84 -4.37 -0.27 -5.83
CA GLN A 84 -5.61 -0.17 -5.05
C GLN A 84 -6.68 0.58 -5.85
N ILE A 85 -7.88 0.04 -5.90
CA ILE A 85 -9.06 0.75 -6.44
C ILE A 85 -9.59 1.67 -5.34
N LEU A 86 -9.56 2.98 -5.57
CA LEU A 86 -10.17 3.98 -4.70
C LEU A 86 -11.57 4.24 -5.21
N ALA A 87 -12.57 4.10 -4.34
CA ALA A 87 -13.96 4.31 -4.70
C ALA A 87 -14.64 5.26 -3.71
N PRO A 88 -15.31 6.33 -4.18
CA PRO A 88 -16.10 7.20 -3.32
C PRO A 88 -17.28 6.42 -2.72
N SER A 89 -17.60 6.65 -1.45
CA SER A 89 -18.78 6.00 -0.83
C SER A 89 -20.13 6.37 -1.46
N SER A 90 -20.17 7.40 -2.29
CA SER A 90 -21.32 7.85 -3.09
C SER A 90 -21.30 7.34 -4.53
N CYS A 91 -20.27 6.56 -4.91
CA CYS A 91 -20.09 6.09 -6.28
C CYS A 91 -21.31 5.26 -6.72
N PRO A 92 -21.92 5.55 -7.88
CA PRO A 92 -22.93 4.68 -8.44
C PRO A 92 -22.38 3.25 -8.62
N PRO A 93 -23.14 2.20 -8.23
CA PRO A 93 -22.66 0.81 -8.32
C PRO A 93 -22.25 0.38 -9.72
N TRP A 94 -23.04 0.76 -10.74
CA TRP A 94 -22.73 0.44 -12.15
C TRP A 94 -21.39 1.03 -12.58
N LEU A 95 -21.06 2.24 -12.11
CA LEU A 95 -19.82 2.92 -12.44
C LEU A 95 -18.63 2.24 -11.77
N LEU A 96 -18.77 1.82 -10.51
CA LEU A 96 -17.76 1.04 -9.81
C LEU A 96 -17.54 -0.32 -10.48
N VAL A 97 -18.62 -1.00 -10.88
CA VAL A 97 -18.54 -2.30 -11.57
C VAL A 97 -17.84 -2.17 -12.92
N ASN A 98 -18.16 -1.15 -13.71
CA ASN A 98 -17.47 -0.90 -14.98
C ASN A 98 -15.99 -0.60 -14.75
N PHE A 99 -15.68 0.26 -13.78
CA PHE A 99 -14.29 0.60 -13.44
C PHE A 99 -13.48 -0.63 -13.03
N ILE A 100 -14.04 -1.49 -12.17
CA ILE A 100 -13.38 -2.75 -11.78
C ILE A 100 -13.17 -3.66 -12.99
N THR A 101 -14.17 -3.76 -13.87
CA THR A 101 -14.10 -4.58 -15.09
C THR A 101 -12.96 -4.14 -16.00
N GLU A 102 -12.80 -2.83 -16.18
CA GLU A 102 -11.78 -2.25 -17.05
C GLU A 102 -10.37 -2.32 -16.44
N ASN A 103 -10.25 -2.32 -15.12
CA ASN A 103 -8.97 -2.13 -14.44
C ASN A 103 -8.46 -3.37 -13.68
N MET A 104 -9.24 -4.44 -13.52
CA MET A 104 -8.86 -5.58 -12.66
C MET A 104 -7.53 -6.24 -13.03
N GLU A 105 -7.25 -6.43 -14.33
CA GLU A 105 -5.99 -7.03 -14.78
C GLU A 105 -4.79 -6.10 -14.53
N GLN A 106 -4.98 -4.80 -14.69
CA GLN A 106 -3.93 -3.82 -14.41
C GLN A 106 -3.68 -3.71 -12.90
N ALA A 107 -4.75 -3.64 -12.11
CA ALA A 107 -4.69 -3.59 -10.65
C ALA A 107 -3.93 -4.81 -10.10
N GLN A 108 -4.26 -6.01 -10.59
CA GLN A 108 -3.57 -7.23 -10.17
C GLN A 108 -2.08 -7.18 -10.46
N ARG A 109 -1.69 -6.83 -11.70
CA ARG A 109 -0.28 -6.74 -12.09
C ARG A 109 0.49 -5.75 -11.21
N ILE A 110 -0.08 -4.59 -10.92
CA ILE A 110 0.56 -3.59 -10.07
C ILE A 110 0.71 -4.11 -8.63
N ILE A 111 -0.30 -4.78 -8.08
CA ILE A 111 -0.23 -5.39 -6.74
C ILE A 111 0.90 -6.43 -6.69
N ASP A 112 0.93 -7.36 -7.66
CA ASP A 112 1.93 -8.42 -7.72
C ASP A 112 3.35 -7.85 -7.87
N ASP A 113 3.53 -6.85 -8.73
CA ASP A 113 4.82 -6.18 -8.89
C ASP A 113 5.24 -5.44 -7.62
N TYR A 114 4.31 -4.75 -6.97
CA TYR A 114 4.60 -4.03 -5.73
C TYR A 114 4.99 -4.99 -4.59
N GLU A 115 4.33 -6.14 -4.47
CA GLU A 115 4.69 -7.18 -3.49
C GLU A 115 6.09 -7.74 -3.77
N ARG A 116 6.39 -8.07 -5.03
CA ARG A 116 7.72 -8.53 -5.44
C ARG A 116 8.82 -7.51 -5.13
N ILE A 117 8.56 -6.22 -5.38
CA ILE A 117 9.51 -5.15 -5.06
C ILE A 117 9.71 -5.06 -3.54
N ARG A 118 8.64 -5.12 -2.74
CA ARG A 118 8.73 -5.06 -1.28
C ARG A 118 9.51 -6.25 -0.70
N ASP A 119 9.32 -7.44 -1.25
CA ASP A 119 10.05 -8.63 -0.83
C ASP A 119 11.53 -8.54 -1.18
N LYS A 120 11.87 -8.06 -2.41
CA LYS A 120 13.25 -7.78 -2.80
C LYS A 120 13.91 -6.72 -1.90
N GLU A 121 13.20 -5.64 -1.58
CA GLU A 121 13.66 -4.60 -0.66
C GLU A 121 14.02 -5.20 0.71
N LYS A 122 13.15 -6.07 1.25
CA LYS A 122 13.36 -6.73 2.53
C LYS A 122 14.59 -7.64 2.52
N ASP A 123 14.78 -8.42 1.46
CA ASP A 123 15.93 -9.32 1.34
C ASP A 123 17.25 -8.53 1.26
N LEU A 124 17.27 -7.45 0.47
CA LEU A 124 18.42 -6.57 0.37
C LEU A 124 18.70 -5.82 1.67
N TYR A 125 17.65 -5.43 2.40
CA TYR A 125 17.77 -4.76 3.69
C TYR A 125 18.53 -5.63 4.68
N GLU A 126 18.11 -6.89 4.86
CA GLU A 126 18.76 -7.81 5.80
C GLU A 126 20.20 -8.11 5.38
N LYS A 127 20.44 -8.31 4.08
CA LYS A 127 21.77 -8.52 3.54
C LYS A 127 22.69 -7.32 3.80
N CYS A 128 22.22 -6.12 3.50
CA CYS A 128 22.99 -4.88 3.68
C CYS A 128 23.29 -4.63 5.15
N LYS A 129 22.32 -4.84 6.05
CA LYS A 129 22.51 -4.72 7.49
C LYS A 129 23.58 -5.67 8.00
N GLY A 130 23.56 -6.93 7.53
CA GLY A 130 24.55 -7.95 7.89
C GLY A 130 25.96 -7.66 7.36
N GLU A 131 26.11 -7.41 6.06
CA GLU A 131 27.43 -7.24 5.42
C GLU A 131 28.17 -5.97 5.87
N LEU A 132 27.43 -4.91 6.17
CA LEU A 132 27.99 -3.66 6.70
C LEU A 132 28.13 -3.66 8.24
N GLY A 133 27.63 -4.69 8.92
CA GLY A 133 27.65 -4.77 10.38
C GLY A 133 26.85 -3.67 11.07
N LEU A 134 25.77 -3.17 10.46
CA LEU A 134 24.99 -2.04 10.98
C LEU A 134 24.20 -2.46 12.23
N GLU A 135 24.19 -1.58 13.23
CA GLU A 135 23.31 -1.73 14.39
C GLU A 135 21.85 -1.48 13.98
N PHE A 136 21.63 -0.39 13.22
CA PHE A 136 20.34 0.02 12.70
C PHE A 136 20.41 0.43 11.25
N LEU A 137 19.36 0.13 10.50
CA LEU A 137 19.11 0.59 9.15
C LEU A 137 17.64 1.00 9.07
N GLU A 138 17.35 2.27 8.79
CA GLU A 138 15.99 2.76 8.65
C GLU A 138 15.86 3.63 7.41
N LYS A 139 14.63 3.81 6.94
CA LYS A 139 14.31 4.72 5.84
C LYS A 139 13.21 5.68 6.24
N ASP A 140 13.27 6.88 5.71
CA ASP A 140 12.16 7.83 5.81
C ASP A 140 10.91 7.30 5.08
N ASP A 141 9.74 7.70 5.55
CA ASP A 141 8.46 7.27 4.98
C ASP A 141 8.29 7.68 3.51
N SER A 142 8.94 8.76 3.08
CA SER A 142 8.92 9.21 1.69
C SER A 142 9.81 8.37 0.76
N VAL A 143 10.64 7.46 1.29
CA VAL A 143 11.51 6.59 0.48
C VAL A 143 10.72 5.38 0.00
N MET A 144 10.44 5.36 -1.30
CA MET A 144 9.72 4.27 -1.95
C MET A 144 10.60 3.00 -2.05
N PRO A 145 10.00 1.79 -2.08
CA PRO A 145 10.74 0.53 -2.15
C PRO A 145 11.79 0.44 -3.26
N ASN A 146 11.48 0.94 -4.46
CA ASN A 146 12.41 0.95 -5.59
C ASN A 146 13.66 1.83 -5.33
N MET A 147 13.47 2.98 -4.69
CA MET A 147 14.57 3.89 -4.32
C MET A 147 15.44 3.24 -3.24
N MET A 148 14.81 2.58 -2.26
CA MET A 148 15.52 1.85 -1.23
C MET A 148 16.36 0.71 -1.84
N ILE A 149 15.80 -0.08 -2.75
CA ILE A 149 16.52 -1.16 -3.44
C ILE A 149 17.78 -0.62 -4.12
N GLU A 150 17.65 0.47 -4.89
CA GLU A 150 18.77 1.08 -5.59
C GLU A 150 19.88 1.56 -4.63
N CYS A 151 19.49 2.14 -3.50
CA CYS A 151 20.44 2.52 -2.45
C CYS A 151 21.16 1.30 -1.86
N LEU A 152 20.40 0.27 -1.49
CA LEU A 152 20.93 -0.95 -0.86
C LEU A 152 21.87 -1.70 -1.81
N GLU A 153 21.54 -1.79 -3.10
CA GLU A 153 22.40 -2.39 -4.12
C GLU A 153 23.76 -1.65 -4.19
N ARG A 154 23.74 -0.32 -4.22
CA ARG A 154 24.99 0.48 -4.25
C ARG A 154 25.80 0.37 -2.95
N LEU A 155 25.14 0.30 -1.79
CA LEU A 155 25.80 0.08 -0.50
C LEU A 155 26.49 -1.28 -0.45
N LEU A 156 25.82 -2.32 -0.94
CA LEU A 156 26.36 -3.68 -1.04
C LEU A 156 27.52 -3.77 -2.02
N ASP A 157 27.44 -3.12 -3.19
CA ASP A 157 28.54 -3.07 -4.16
C ASP A 157 29.82 -2.45 -3.58
N SER A 158 29.66 -1.55 -2.60
CA SER A 158 30.76 -0.90 -1.89
C SER A 158 31.05 -1.50 -0.50
N ALA A 159 30.44 -2.63 -0.15
CA ALA A 159 30.47 -3.17 1.22
C ALA A 159 31.88 -3.42 1.73
N TYR A 160 32.80 -3.90 0.89
CA TYR A 160 34.19 -4.17 1.29
C TYR A 160 34.93 -2.92 1.82
N ARG A 161 34.57 -1.73 1.33
CA ARG A 161 35.16 -0.45 1.75
C ARG A 161 34.40 0.14 2.93
N LEU A 162 33.08 -0.01 2.92
CA LEU A 162 32.19 0.65 3.87
C LEU A 162 32.07 -0.11 5.19
N SER A 163 32.12 -1.44 5.17
CA SER A 163 31.92 -2.29 6.35
C SER A 163 32.87 -1.92 7.51
N PRO A 164 34.19 -1.70 7.31
CA PRO A 164 35.08 -1.27 8.40
C PRO A 164 34.74 0.11 8.99
N LEU A 165 34.08 0.98 8.22
CA LEU A 165 33.72 2.34 8.62
C LEU A 165 32.33 2.42 9.26
N LEU A 166 31.44 1.50 8.90
CA LEU A 166 30.02 1.51 9.28
C LEU A 166 29.66 0.42 10.28
N SER A 167 30.58 -0.49 10.63
CA SER A 167 30.31 -1.52 11.63
C SER A 167 29.90 -0.88 12.97
N GLY A 168 28.74 -1.28 13.48
CA GLY A 168 28.11 -0.72 14.68
C GLY A 168 27.39 0.61 14.46
N ALA A 169 27.35 1.14 13.23
CA ALA A 169 26.68 2.40 12.93
C ALA A 169 25.16 2.26 12.84
N ARG A 170 24.48 3.40 12.98
CA ARG A 170 23.05 3.57 12.74
C ARG A 170 22.87 4.36 11.45
N LEU A 171 22.28 3.72 10.45
CA LEU A 171 22.10 4.28 9.11
C LEU A 171 20.65 4.70 8.87
N TRP A 172 20.43 5.95 8.49
CA TRP A 172 19.12 6.46 8.08
C TRP A 172 19.13 6.90 6.63
N ILE A 173 18.23 6.34 5.83
CA ILE A 173 18.11 6.61 4.41
C ILE A 173 17.01 7.65 4.18
N THR A 174 17.38 8.78 3.58
CA THR A 174 16.46 9.90 3.28
C THR A 174 16.74 10.50 1.89
N HIS A 175 15.88 11.42 1.45
CA HIS A 175 16.07 12.17 0.19
C HIS A 175 17.02 13.37 0.30
N TYR A 176 17.46 13.74 1.51
CA TYR A 176 18.25 14.96 1.72
C TYR A 176 19.44 14.72 2.66
N TYR A 177 20.51 15.48 2.45
CA TYR A 177 21.66 15.42 3.35
C TYR A 177 21.31 16.08 4.68
N ALA A 178 21.37 15.31 5.76
CA ALA A 178 21.34 15.82 7.12
C ALA A 178 22.41 15.11 7.95
N VAL A 179 23.29 15.89 8.57
CA VAL A 179 24.17 15.40 9.64
C VAL A 179 23.48 15.78 10.95
N MET A 180 22.97 14.78 11.67
CA MET A 180 22.54 15.01 13.05
C MET A 180 23.80 15.05 13.93
N LEU A 181 23.98 16.15 14.65
CA LEU A 181 25.18 16.43 15.46
C LEU A 181 25.26 15.63 16.77
N ASP A 182 24.45 14.58 16.91
CA ASP A 182 24.48 13.68 18.05
C ASP A 182 25.25 12.42 17.66
N GLU A 183 26.22 12.03 18.49
CA GLU A 183 27.49 11.36 18.14
C GLU A 183 27.46 9.93 17.51
N MET A 184 26.37 9.46 16.88
CA MET A 184 26.34 8.08 16.35
C MET A 184 25.41 7.80 15.13
N HIS A 185 25.00 8.82 14.37
CA HIS A 185 24.09 8.61 13.21
C HIS A 185 24.73 9.03 11.89
N PHE A 186 24.83 8.09 10.95
CA PHE A 186 25.23 8.37 9.57
C PHE A 186 23.98 8.36 8.69
N ALA A 187 23.74 9.42 7.92
CA ALA A 187 22.71 9.42 6.89
C ALA A 187 23.31 8.89 5.57
N ALA A 188 22.72 7.85 4.99
CA ALA A 188 23.13 7.35 3.69
C ALA A 188 22.20 7.88 2.59
N TYR A 189 22.82 8.21 1.46
CA TYR A 189 22.19 8.86 0.32
C TYR A 189 21.65 7.85 -0.69
N ILE A 190 20.50 8.17 -1.27
CA ILE A 190 19.99 7.58 -2.52
C ILE A 190 20.19 8.64 -3.62
N LEU A 191 21.04 8.38 -4.63
CA LEU A 191 20.89 9.06 -5.95
C LEU A 191 19.67 8.49 -6.66
#